data_AF-A0A376UDP8-F1
#
_entry.id   AF-A0A376UDP8-F1
#
_cell.length_a   1.000
_cell.length_b   1.000
_cell.length_c   1.000
_cell.angle_alpha   90.00
_cell.angle_beta   90.00
_cell.angle_gamma   90.00
#
_symmetry.space_group_name_H-M   'P 1'
#
loop_
_entity.id
_entity.type
_entity.pdbx_description
1 polymer ?
#
loop_
_entity_poly.entity_id
_entity_poly.type
_entity_poly.pdbx_seq_one_letter_code
_entity_poly.pdbx_strand_id
1 'polypeptide(L)'
;MPLTSDIGSHSFNLGLEVFRARIAANGRGDITVGGETVSIVYDATDGSFSSSGGNGGLLSELLILGFNNGPRALSERMLSMLSDSGEAQSQEGIQSKNISI
;
A
#
# COMPACT_ATOMS: atom_id res chain seq x y z
N MET A 1 17.34 -2.71 -7.74
CA MET A 1 16.81 -2.76 -6.36
C MET A 1 15.57 -3.64 -6.36
N PRO A 2 15.40 -4.54 -5.39
CA PRO A 2 14.15 -5.29 -5.26
C PRO A 2 13.02 -4.34 -4.81
N LEU A 3 11.79 -4.62 -5.25
CA LEU A 3 10.61 -3.80 -4.98
C LEU A 3 10.36 -3.59 -3.48
N THR A 4 10.61 -4.62 -2.66
CA THR A 4 10.47 -4.55 -1.20
C THR A 4 11.46 -3.57 -0.57
N SER A 5 12.68 -3.43 -1.10
CA SER A 5 13.64 -2.42 -0.64
C SER A 5 13.23 -1.01 -1.04
N ASP A 6 12.59 -0.84 -2.20
CA ASP A 6 12.10 0.46 -2.64
C ASP A 6 10.95 0.95 -1.74
N ILE A 7 9.97 0.09 -1.47
CA ILE A 7 8.83 0.37 -0.56
C ILE A 7 9.30 0.67 0.88
N GLY A 8 10.34 -0.03 1.34
CA GLY A 8 10.95 0.20 2.65
C GLY A 8 11.90 1.41 2.72
N SER A 9 12.12 2.11 1.61
CA SER A 9 13.14 3.16 1.52
C SER A 9 12.69 4.48 2.15
N HIS A 10 13.67 5.30 2.55
CA HIS A 10 13.40 6.68 2.96
C HIS A 10 12.80 7.52 1.84
N SER A 11 13.22 7.29 0.58
CA SER A 11 12.72 8.02 -0.59
C SER A 11 11.23 7.78 -0.83
N PHE A 12 10.76 6.55 -0.64
CA PHE A 12 9.33 6.23 -0.69
C PHE A 12 8.55 7.00 0.36
N ASN A 13 9.03 6.97 1.61
CA ASN A 13 8.37 7.67 2.71
C ASN A 13 8.29 9.19 2.48
N LEU A 14 9.41 9.80 2.10
CA LEU A 14 9.48 11.23 1.81
C LEU A 14 8.57 11.62 0.64
N GLY A 15 8.51 10.79 -0.41
CA GLY A 15 7.64 11.01 -1.55
C GLY A 15 6.17 11.08 -1.15
N LEU A 16 5.72 10.16 -0.29
CA LEU A 16 4.35 10.16 0.21
C LEU A 16 4.07 11.36 1.11
N GLU A 17 5.01 11.76 1.98
CA GLU A 17 4.84 12.93 2.85
C GLU A 17 4.71 14.22 2.06
N VAL A 18 5.59 14.44 1.07
CA VAL A 18 5.52 15.61 0.18
C VAL A 18 4.18 15.63 -0.56
N PHE A 19 3.74 14.48 -1.02
CA PHE A 19 2.50 14.37 -1.77
C PHE A 19 1.26 14.61 -0.89
N ARG A 20 1.24 14.04 0.32
CA ARG A 20 0.24 14.32 1.35
C ARG A 20 0.17 15.80 1.68
N ALA A 21 1.31 16.45 1.91
CA ALA A 21 1.38 17.88 2.20
C ALA A 21 0.81 18.72 1.05
N ARG A 22 1.09 18.33 -0.20
CA ARG A 22 0.53 18.99 -1.38
C ARG A 22 -0.99 18.88 -1.42
N ILE A 23 -1.55 17.70 -1.13
CA ILE A 23 -3.01 17.54 -1.13
C ILE A 23 -3.65 18.32 0.02
N ALA A 24 -3.03 18.32 1.22
CA ALA A 24 -3.49 19.14 2.34
C ALA A 24 -3.52 20.64 1.98
N ALA A 25 -2.52 21.12 1.24
CA ALA A 25 -2.44 22.52 0.80
C ALA A 25 -3.48 22.87 -0.29
N ASN A 26 -3.86 21.92 -1.14
CA ASN A 26 -4.80 22.13 -2.25
C ASN A 26 -6.25 21.71 -1.90
N GLY A 27 -6.46 21.02 -0.79
CA GLY A 27 -7.73 20.42 -0.39
C GLY A 27 -8.10 19.15 -1.16
N ARG A 28 -7.54 18.92 -2.35
CA ARG A 28 -7.81 17.76 -3.19
C ARG A 28 -6.62 17.41 -4.07
N GLY A 29 -6.53 16.15 -4.51
CA GLY A 29 -5.67 15.71 -5.60
C GLY A 29 -6.12 14.39 -6.20
N ASP A 30 -5.78 14.16 -7.45
CA ASP A 30 -6.06 12.91 -8.16
C ASP A 30 -4.77 12.13 -8.39
N ILE A 31 -4.85 10.81 -8.26
CA ILE A 31 -3.73 9.89 -8.41
C ILE A 31 -4.13 8.86 -9.45
N THR A 32 -3.30 8.68 -10.47
CA THR A 32 -3.54 7.65 -11.49
C THR A 32 -2.42 6.62 -11.46
N VAL A 33 -2.75 5.36 -11.24
CA VAL A 33 -1.81 4.22 -11.20
C VAL A 33 -2.38 3.09 -12.05
N GLY A 34 -1.62 2.61 -13.04
CA GLY A 34 -2.05 1.47 -13.86
C GLY A 34 -3.36 1.69 -14.63
N GLY A 35 -3.72 2.95 -14.91
CA GLY A 35 -5.01 3.31 -15.54
C GLY A 35 -6.18 3.49 -14.56
N GLU A 36 -5.96 3.25 -13.27
CA GLU A 36 -6.93 3.52 -12.21
C GLU A 36 -6.71 4.91 -11.61
N THR A 37 -7.75 5.76 -11.59
CA THR A 37 -7.71 7.08 -10.96
C THR A 37 -8.47 7.08 -9.64
N VAL A 38 -7.81 7.57 -8.58
CA VAL A 38 -8.37 7.79 -7.25
C VAL A 38 -8.32 9.28 -6.93
N SER A 39 -9.46 9.87 -6.58
CA SER A 39 -9.56 11.23 -6.04
C SER A 39 -9.39 11.20 -4.53
N ILE A 40 -8.48 12.02 -4.00
CA ILE A 40 -8.25 12.22 -2.56
C ILE A 40 -8.71 13.61 -2.17
N VAL A 41 -9.47 13.72 -1.09
CA VAL A 41 -9.93 14.98 -0.51
C VAL A 41 -9.40 15.10 0.92
N TYR A 42 -8.90 16.27 1.28
CA TYR A 42 -8.46 16.61 2.63
C TYR A 42 -9.56 17.40 3.35
N ASP A 43 -9.98 16.91 4.50
CA ASP A 43 -10.85 17.62 5.42
C ASP A 43 -10.00 18.39 6.44
N ALA A 44 -10.00 19.72 6.35
CA ALA A 44 -9.22 20.56 7.25
C ALA A 44 -9.83 20.69 8.66
N THR A 45 -11.10 20.28 8.84
CA THR A 45 -11.78 20.30 10.15
C THR A 45 -11.34 19.11 10.99
N ASP A 46 -11.31 17.93 10.38
CA ASP A 46 -10.92 16.66 11.03
C ASP A 46 -9.42 16.37 10.89
N GLY A 47 -8.74 17.02 9.94
CA GLY A 47 -7.33 16.77 9.64
C GLY A 47 -7.09 15.44 8.92
N SER A 48 -8.12 14.89 8.27
CA SER A 48 -8.11 13.57 7.66
C SER A 48 -8.29 13.61 6.15
N PHE A 49 -7.93 12.49 5.51
CA PHE A 49 -8.06 12.29 4.07
C PHE A 49 -9.13 11.25 3.79
N SER A 50 -9.94 11.50 2.78
CA SER A 50 -10.93 10.58 2.20
C SER A 50 -10.61 10.31 0.73
N SER A 51 -10.99 9.14 0.22
CA SER A 51 -10.77 8.76 -1.18
C SER A 51 -12.07 8.37 -1.86
N SER A 52 -12.12 8.56 -3.17
CA SER A 52 -13.21 8.13 -4.03
C SER A 52 -12.68 7.75 -5.42
N GLY A 53 -13.38 6.85 -6.10
CA GLY A 53 -12.90 6.24 -7.34
C GLY A 53 -12.05 4.99 -7.08
N GLY A 54 -11.51 4.44 -8.17
CA GLY A 54 -10.84 3.14 -8.19
C GLY A 54 -11.79 1.97 -8.51
N ASN A 55 -11.35 1.04 -9.35
CA ASN A 55 -12.13 -0.08 -9.89
C ASN A 55 -12.01 -1.35 -9.02
N GLY A 56 -11.84 -1.19 -7.71
CA GLY A 56 -11.60 -2.32 -6.81
C GLY A 56 -11.20 -1.98 -5.37
N GLY A 57 -11.18 -0.70 -4.98
CA GLY A 57 -11.00 -0.26 -3.59
C GLY A 57 -9.58 -0.35 -3.04
N LEU A 58 -8.78 -1.33 -3.44
CA LEU A 58 -7.46 -1.57 -2.84
C LEU A 58 -6.50 -0.36 -2.93
N LEU A 59 -6.37 0.27 -4.10
CA LEU A 59 -5.51 1.46 -4.23
C LEU A 59 -6.01 2.60 -3.35
N SER A 60 -7.33 2.81 -3.32
CA SER A 60 -8.00 3.78 -2.46
C SER A 60 -7.75 3.50 -0.97
N GLU A 61 -7.79 2.23 -0.54
CA GLU A 61 -7.50 1.82 0.85
C GLU A 61 -6.04 2.05 1.23
N LEU A 62 -5.10 1.66 0.36
CA LEU A 62 -3.67 1.86 0.60
C LEU A 62 -3.32 3.35 0.69
N LEU A 63 -3.83 4.16 -0.22
CA LEU A 63 -3.58 5.61 -0.20
C LEU A 63 -4.13 6.24 1.08
N ILE A 64 -5.34 5.87 1.52
CA ILE A 64 -5.95 6.38 2.74
C ILE A 64 -5.20 5.93 3.99
N LEU A 65 -4.75 4.67 4.02
CA LEU A 65 -3.89 4.17 5.10
C LEU A 65 -2.63 5.03 5.21
N GLY A 66 -1.91 5.23 4.10
CA GLY A 66 -0.67 6.01 4.09
C GLY A 66 -0.86 7.48 4.43
N PHE A 67 -1.96 8.08 4.00
CA PHE A 67 -2.23 9.49 4.22
C PHE A 67 -2.67 9.80 5.65
N ASN A 68 -3.48 8.93 6.25
CA ASN A 68 -3.99 9.15 7.61
C ASN A 68 -3.07 8.57 8.70
N ASN A 69 -2.37 7.47 8.41
CA ASN A 69 -1.54 6.76 9.40
C ASN A 69 -0.04 6.89 9.13
N GLY A 70 0.34 7.60 8.07
CA GLY A 70 1.72 7.88 7.70
C GLY A 70 2.32 6.84 6.74
N PRO A 71 3.45 7.19 6.11
CA PRO A 71 4.04 6.40 5.03
C PRO A 71 4.54 5.03 5.50
N ARG A 72 4.96 4.92 6.76
CA ARG A 72 5.37 3.65 7.35
C ARG A 72 4.23 2.63 7.40
N ALA A 73 3.02 3.06 7.77
CA ALA A 73 1.85 2.16 7.80
C ALA A 73 1.52 1.62 6.40
N LEU A 74 1.65 2.47 5.37
CA LEU A 74 1.51 2.05 3.99
C LEU A 74 2.61 1.08 3.56
N SER A 75 3.89 1.41 3.83
CA SER A 75 5.01 0.52 3.51
C SER A 75 4.84 -0.85 4.15
N GLU A 76 4.51 -0.90 5.44
CA GLU A 76 4.29 -2.15 6.18
C GLU A 76 3.13 -2.96 5.59
N ARG A 77 2.02 -2.31 5.21
CA ARG A 77 0.89 -2.98 4.55
C ARG A 77 1.28 -3.54 3.19
N MET A 78 1.96 -2.77 2.35
CA MET A 78 2.40 -3.21 1.02
C MET A 78 3.39 -4.37 1.13
N LEU A 79 4.36 -4.30 2.07
CA LEU A 79 5.30 -5.38 2.34
C LEU A 79 4.61 -6.64 2.85
N SER A 80 3.59 -6.49 3.70
CA SER A 80 2.79 -7.62 4.18
C SER A 80 2.05 -8.31 3.04
N MET A 81 1.47 -7.56 2.11
CA MET A 81 0.78 -8.14 0.95
C MET A 81 1.73 -8.86 0.00
N LEU A 82 2.93 -8.31 -0.19
CA LEU A 82 3.98 -8.96 -0.99
C LEU A 82 4.50 -10.23 -0.30
N SER A 83 4.60 -10.22 1.03
CA SER A 83 5.01 -11.40 1.81
C SER A 83 3.95 -12.50 1.79
N ASP A 84 2.67 -12.14 1.94
CA ASP A 84 1.54 -13.08 1.88
C ASP A 84 1.36 -13.68 0.48
N SER A 85 1.73 -12.92 -0.57
CA SER A 85 1.79 -13.45 -1.94
C SER A 85 2.88 -14.50 -2.18
N GLY A 86 3.75 -14.76 -1.19
CA GLY A 86 4.78 -15.80 -1.19
C GLY A 86 4.36 -17.15 -0.58
N GLU A 87 3.22 -17.22 0.12
CA GLU A 87 2.74 -18.44 0.81
C GLU A 87 1.70 -19.23 -0.02
N ALA A 88 1.85 -19.23 -1.35
CA ALA A 88 1.05 -20.09 -2.24
C ALA A 88 1.89 -21.17 -2.96
N GLN A 89 3.15 -21.41 -2.54
CA GLN A 89 4.01 -22.41 -3.19
C GLN A 89 4.77 -23.36 -2.24
N SER A 90 4.49 -23.37 -0.94
CA SER A 90 5.19 -24.25 0.01
C SER A 90 4.20 -24.95 0.94
N GLN A 91 3.53 -26.02 0.47
CA GLN A 91 3.32 -27.27 1.22
C GLN A 91 2.43 -28.28 0.44
N GLU A 92 2.74 -28.61 -0.82
CA GLU A 92 2.23 -29.86 -1.43
C GLU A 92 3.43 -30.74 -1.87
N GLY A 93 3.57 -31.89 -1.23
CA GLY A 93 4.66 -32.85 -1.42
C GLY A 93 5.81 -32.57 -0.46
N ILE A 94 6.14 -33.40 0.54
CA ILE A 94 6.43 -34.83 0.44
C ILE A 94 6.05 -35.48 1.78
N GLN A 95 4.93 -36.20 1.84
CA GLN A 95 4.71 -37.26 2.82
C GLN A 95 5.01 -38.61 2.16
N SER A 96 6.24 -38.82 1.71
CA SER A 96 6.71 -40.16 1.37
C SER A 96 7.11 -40.87 2.65
N LYS A 97 6.10 -41.52 3.20
CA LYS A 97 6.14 -42.61 4.19
C LYS A 97 7.33 -43.55 3.94
N ASN A 98 8.34 -43.50 4.81
CA ASN A 98 9.37 -44.53 4.86
C ASN A 98 9.02 -45.50 6.00
N ILE A 99 8.22 -46.51 5.67
CA ILE A 99 8.14 -47.75 6.45
C ILE A 99 9.22 -48.66 5.84
N SER A 100 10.22 -49.00 6.65
CA SER A 100 11.02 -50.21 6.44
C SER A 100 10.88 -51.06 7.70
N ILE A 101 10.27 -52.22 7.51
CA ILE A 101 10.30 -53.41 8.39
C ILE A 101 11.58 -54.19 8.12
#